data_AF-W6AGJ2-F1
#
_entry.id   AF-W6AGJ2-F1
#
_cell.length_a   1.000
_cell.length_b   1.000
_cell.length_c   1.000
_cell.angle_alpha   90.00
_cell.angle_beta   90.00
_cell.angle_gamma   90.00
#
_symmetry.space_group_name_H-M   'P 1'
#
loop_
_entity.id
_entity.type
_entity.pdbx_description
1 polymer ?
#
loop_
_entity_poly.entity_id
_entity_poly.type
_entity_poly.pdbx_seq_one_letter_code
_entity_poly.pdbx_strand_id
1 'polypeptide(L)'
;MKKNQNKNNTKNLLKKHNKIIKTFFKTNFLTLLSFLIDQIIFATTLVLFILNLVLKESNDIISFSVVGGSIFLLLKFTYTNWFAKNQYFKAIYIFDYNLKLENHKFKNQRCTSFTPIWFWIYIIAANFTTVVFINFELSNVLSSSPVMAAILESMLNVLLLPSFLNSFQKLAQSNQDVEANYKNLIKTQYFSNESLFEDAKFADHYLNVGFPKNNLVSKNGLFIFTNKKDLTEKEISEIKKVNEKVLDDYKKIWANYYELLEQSSMLEFSKFKSKSLFWIERIYDHIFLDFFNI
;
A
#
# COMPACT_ATOMS: atom_id res chain seq x y z
N MET A 1 -1.75 -24.44 33.89
CA MET A 1 -0.50 -23.67 33.62
C MET A 1 -0.14 -23.59 32.13
N LYS A 2 -0.04 -24.70 31.37
CA LYS A 2 0.34 -24.68 29.93
C LYS A 2 -0.48 -23.74 29.03
N LYS A 3 -1.81 -23.67 29.20
CA LYS A 3 -2.68 -22.75 28.43
C LYS A 3 -2.40 -21.25 28.66
N ASN A 4 -2.02 -20.85 29.88
CA ASN A 4 -1.71 -19.45 30.19
C ASN A 4 -0.31 -19.05 29.69
N GLN A 5 0.65 -19.97 29.74
CA GLN A 5 1.98 -19.78 29.12
C GLN A 5 1.87 -19.63 27.60
N ASN A 6 1.11 -20.51 26.92
CA ASN A 6 0.89 -20.41 25.47
C ASN A 6 0.18 -19.08 25.08
N LYS A 7 -0.81 -18.64 25.88
CA LYS A 7 -1.47 -17.33 25.68
C LYS A 7 -0.52 -16.14 25.84
N ASN A 8 0.45 -16.20 26.77
CA ASN A 8 1.44 -15.16 26.96
C ASN A 8 2.49 -15.17 25.85
N ASN A 9 2.95 -16.34 25.44
CA ASN A 9 3.94 -16.50 24.36
C ASN A 9 3.40 -15.97 23.03
N THR A 10 2.18 -16.37 22.64
CA THR A 10 1.52 -15.82 21.43
C THR A 10 1.31 -14.31 21.47
N LYS A 11 1.03 -13.73 22.65
CA LYS A 11 0.87 -12.27 22.80
C LYS A 11 2.21 -11.55 22.67
N ASN A 12 3.28 -12.11 23.23
CA ASN A 12 4.62 -11.54 23.18
C ASN A 12 5.18 -11.58 21.76
N LEU A 13 5.01 -12.69 21.05
CA LEU A 13 5.39 -12.83 19.64
C LEU A 13 4.70 -11.76 18.77
N LEU A 14 3.37 -11.68 18.83
CA LEU A 14 2.61 -10.69 18.07
C LEU A 14 3.03 -9.25 18.42
N LYS A 15 3.31 -8.96 19.69
CA LYS A 15 3.79 -7.62 20.10
C LYS A 15 5.16 -7.31 19.52
N LYS A 16 6.10 -8.27 19.55
CA LYS A 16 7.45 -8.12 19.00
C LYS A 16 7.38 -7.80 17.50
N HIS A 17 6.70 -8.63 16.71
CA HIS A 17 6.63 -8.42 15.26
C HIS A 17 5.78 -7.20 14.88
N ASN A 18 4.72 -6.87 15.63
CA ASN A 18 4.02 -5.59 15.40
C ASN A 18 4.93 -4.38 15.65
N LYS A 19 5.87 -4.45 16.61
CA LYS A 19 6.83 -3.36 16.83
C LYS A 19 7.81 -3.24 15.67
N ILE A 20 8.31 -4.37 15.17
CA ILE A 20 9.22 -4.43 14.01
C ILE A 20 8.50 -3.89 12.78
N ILE A 21 7.32 -4.43 12.46
CA ILE A 21 6.56 -4.02 11.27
C ILE A 21 6.24 -2.53 11.25
N LYS A 22 5.94 -1.94 12.42
CA LYS A 22 5.68 -0.51 12.54
C LYS A 22 6.86 0.36 12.09
N THR A 23 8.10 -0.12 12.17
CA THR A 23 9.27 0.67 11.73
C THR A 23 9.35 0.77 10.20
N PHE A 24 8.75 -0.17 9.47
CA PHE A 24 8.69 -0.09 8.01
C PHE A 24 7.67 0.93 7.52
N PHE A 25 6.60 1.19 8.28
CA PHE A 25 5.57 2.14 7.85
C PHE A 25 6.01 3.58 8.08
N LYS A 26 6.22 4.32 6.98
CA LYS A 26 6.34 5.78 7.04
C LYS A 26 5.11 6.42 6.42
N THR A 27 4.66 7.50 7.07
CA THR A 27 3.52 8.29 6.61
C THR A 27 4.02 9.36 5.64
N ASN A 28 3.42 9.42 4.45
CA ASN A 28 3.55 10.56 3.57
C ASN A 28 2.60 11.66 4.04
N PHE A 29 3.16 12.70 4.66
CA PHE A 29 2.39 13.79 5.25
C PHE A 29 1.53 14.54 4.23
N LEU A 30 2.02 14.74 3.00
CA LEU A 30 1.27 15.44 1.95
C LEU A 30 0.03 14.63 1.54
N THR A 31 0.17 13.32 1.41
CA THR A 31 -0.94 12.42 1.08
C THR A 31 -1.95 12.34 2.24
N LEU A 32 -1.46 12.31 3.49
CA LEU A 32 -2.32 12.34 4.67
C LEU A 32 -3.14 13.65 4.73
N LEU A 33 -2.50 14.79 4.49
CA LEU A 33 -3.15 16.09 4.52
C LEU A 33 -4.22 16.19 3.43
N SER A 34 -3.90 15.77 2.20
CA SER A 34 -4.89 15.70 1.11
C SER A 34 -6.09 14.83 1.52
N PHE A 35 -5.83 13.63 2.08
CA PHE A 35 -6.89 12.74 2.53
C PHE A 35 -7.77 13.40 3.61
N LEU A 36 -7.19 14.07 4.60
CA LEU A 36 -7.94 14.77 5.66
C LEU A 36 -8.81 15.91 5.10
N ILE A 37 -8.31 16.66 4.13
CA ILE A 37 -9.09 17.71 3.44
C ILE A 37 -10.30 17.07 2.73
N ASP A 38 -10.08 15.96 2.01
CA ASP A 38 -11.15 15.23 1.33
C ASP A 38 -12.20 14.73 2.34
N GLN A 39 -11.78 14.29 3.53
CA GLN A 39 -12.69 13.89 4.62
C GLN A 39 -13.54 15.05 5.14
N ILE A 40 -12.94 16.22 5.33
CA ILE A 40 -13.64 17.41 5.82
C ILE A 40 -14.68 17.86 4.80
N ILE A 41 -14.32 17.87 3.51
CA ILE A 41 -15.25 18.21 2.43
C ILE A 41 -16.41 17.20 2.42
N PHE A 42 -16.12 15.90 2.44
CA PHE A 42 -17.15 14.86 2.48
C PHE A 42 -18.08 14.98 3.69
N ALA A 43 -17.53 15.18 4.89
CA ALA A 43 -18.32 15.35 6.11
C ALA A 43 -19.20 16.59 6.05
N THR A 44 -18.67 17.70 5.52
CA THR A 44 -19.42 18.95 5.36
C THR A 44 -20.56 18.78 4.36
N THR A 45 -20.28 18.16 3.20
CA THR A 45 -21.30 17.83 2.19
C THR A 45 -22.37 16.90 2.75
N LEU A 46 -22.01 15.88 3.54
CA LEU A 46 -22.95 14.98 4.21
C LEU A 46 -23.85 15.74 5.20
N VAL A 47 -23.29 16.61 6.03
CA VAL A 47 -24.07 17.42 6.99
C VAL A 47 -25.03 18.35 6.25
N LEU A 48 -24.55 19.05 5.23
CA LEU A 48 -25.39 19.93 4.40
C LEU A 48 -26.52 19.16 3.73
N PHE A 49 -26.23 17.98 3.19
CA PHE A 49 -27.24 17.11 2.59
C PHE A 49 -28.31 16.66 3.59
N ILE A 50 -27.91 16.23 4.79
CA ILE A 50 -28.86 15.85 5.85
C ILE A 50 -29.69 17.05 6.30
N LEU A 51 -29.08 18.23 6.46
CA LEU A 51 -29.81 19.45 6.82
C LEU A 51 -30.82 19.83 5.73
N ASN A 52 -30.44 19.75 4.45
CA ASN A 52 -31.32 20.00 3.31
C ASN A 52 -32.54 19.05 3.34
N LEU A 53 -32.30 17.77 3.63
CA LEU A 53 -33.35 16.75 3.75
C LEU A 53 -34.31 16.98 4.92
N VAL A 54 -33.78 17.33 6.10
CA VAL A 54 -34.55 17.42 7.36
C VAL A 54 -35.33 18.72 7.42
N LEU A 55 -34.71 19.83 7.06
CA LEU A 55 -35.34 21.14 7.17
C LEU A 55 -36.40 21.35 6.08
N LYS A 56 -36.34 20.61 4.96
CA LYS A 56 -37.23 20.71 3.78
C LYS A 56 -37.39 22.13 3.21
N GLU A 57 -36.66 23.10 3.75
CA GLU A 57 -36.44 24.39 3.12
C GLU A 57 -35.52 24.11 1.94
N SER A 58 -36.10 24.04 0.74
CA SER A 58 -35.37 23.95 -0.51
C SER A 58 -34.58 25.25 -0.71
N ASN A 59 -33.45 25.33 -0.03
CA ASN A 59 -32.52 26.43 -0.17
C ASN A 59 -31.57 26.07 -1.32
N ASP A 60 -31.76 26.71 -2.46
CA ASP A 60 -30.98 26.46 -3.67
C ASP A 60 -29.48 26.57 -3.39
N ILE A 61 -29.05 27.48 -2.51
CA ILE A 61 -27.63 27.69 -2.16
C ILE A 61 -27.02 26.45 -1.48
N ILE A 62 -27.77 25.82 -0.57
CA ILE A 62 -27.34 24.60 0.12
C ILE A 62 -27.24 23.46 -0.89
N SER A 63 -28.23 23.33 -1.75
CA SER A 63 -28.30 22.29 -2.79
C SER A 63 -27.15 22.42 -3.81
N PHE A 64 -26.88 23.63 -4.30
CA PHE A 64 -25.72 23.90 -5.18
C PHE A 64 -24.38 23.63 -4.48
N SER A 65 -24.28 23.91 -3.19
CA SER A 65 -23.09 23.62 -2.39
C SER A 65 -22.86 22.12 -2.19
N VAL A 66 -23.93 21.35 -1.99
CA VAL A 66 -23.89 19.87 -1.94
C VAL A 66 -23.43 19.30 -3.28
N VAL A 67 -24.00 19.79 -4.39
CA VAL A 67 -23.62 19.38 -5.75
C VAL A 67 -22.16 19.72 -6.03
N GLY A 68 -21.73 20.94 -5.74
CA GLY A 68 -20.34 21.38 -5.96
C GLY A 68 -19.32 20.57 -5.16
N GLY A 69 -19.56 20.35 -3.87
CA GLY A 69 -18.71 19.51 -3.02
C GLY A 69 -18.64 18.06 -3.52
N SER A 70 -19.79 17.53 -3.97
CA SER A 70 -19.87 16.17 -4.48
C SER A 70 -19.13 15.99 -5.82
N ILE A 71 -19.24 16.95 -6.75
CA ILE A 71 -18.49 16.93 -8.02
C ILE A 71 -16.99 17.01 -7.77
N PHE A 72 -16.55 17.90 -6.87
CA PHE A 72 -15.14 18.01 -6.51
C PHE A 72 -14.58 16.68 -6.02
N LEU A 73 -15.28 16.03 -5.08
CA LEU A 73 -14.89 14.73 -4.54
C LEU A 73 -14.84 13.67 -5.65
N LEU A 74 -15.86 13.63 -6.51
CA LEU A 74 -15.94 12.65 -7.59
C LEU A 74 -14.81 12.81 -8.62
N LEU A 75 -14.47 14.03 -9.02
CA LEU A 75 -13.32 14.32 -9.88
C LEU A 75 -12.01 13.91 -9.21
N LYS A 76 -11.84 14.24 -7.93
CA LYS A 76 -10.64 13.90 -7.18
C LYS A 76 -10.46 12.40 -7.02
N PHE A 77 -11.52 11.67 -6.69
CA PHE A 77 -11.50 10.21 -6.61
C PHE A 77 -11.18 9.58 -7.95
N THR A 78 -11.79 10.07 -9.02
CA THR A 78 -11.54 9.56 -10.38
C THR A 78 -10.09 9.78 -10.80
N TYR A 79 -9.55 10.99 -10.58
CA TYR A 79 -8.13 11.28 -10.81
C TYR A 79 -7.22 10.33 -10.02
N THR A 80 -7.50 10.18 -8.72
CA THR A 80 -6.67 9.34 -7.83
C THR A 80 -6.71 7.87 -8.25
N ASN A 81 -7.86 7.37 -8.67
CA ASN A 81 -8.04 6.00 -9.12
C ASN A 81 -7.43 5.75 -10.50
N TRP A 82 -7.65 6.64 -11.48
CA TRP A 82 -7.09 6.54 -12.83
C TRP A 82 -5.56 6.58 -12.84
N PHE A 83 -4.96 7.51 -12.11
CA PHE A 83 -3.50 7.66 -12.12
C PHE A 83 -2.78 6.72 -11.15
N ALA A 84 -3.50 5.91 -10.37
CA ALA A 84 -2.97 4.98 -9.38
C ALA A 84 -1.94 5.59 -8.41
N LYS A 85 -1.92 6.92 -8.27
CA LYS A 85 -0.97 7.65 -7.43
C LYS A 85 -1.54 7.83 -6.04
N ASN A 86 -0.77 7.42 -5.02
CA ASN A 86 -0.95 7.83 -3.63
C ASN A 86 -2.36 7.59 -3.05
N GLN A 87 -2.89 6.38 -3.19
CA GLN A 87 -4.18 6.06 -2.57
C GLN A 87 -4.05 6.03 -1.05
N TYR A 88 -3.03 5.35 -0.49
CA TYR A 88 -2.84 5.30 0.94
C TYR A 88 -1.69 6.20 1.41
N PHE A 89 -1.89 6.87 2.54
CA PHE A 89 -0.93 7.81 3.13
C PHE A 89 0.22 7.14 3.88
N LYS A 90 0.22 5.81 4.04
CA LYS A 90 1.39 5.07 4.54
C LYS A 90 1.96 4.19 3.45
N ALA A 91 3.28 4.08 3.42
CA ALA A 91 3.98 3.12 2.58
C ALA A 91 5.00 2.34 3.40
N ILE A 92 5.38 1.18 2.91
CA ILE A 92 6.38 0.31 3.51
C ILE A 92 7.74 0.75 2.94
N TYR A 93 8.58 1.31 3.80
CA TYR A 93 9.94 1.69 3.50
C TYR A 93 10.89 0.60 3.99
N ILE A 94 11.63 0.02 3.05
CA ILE A 94 12.61 -1.02 3.36
C ILE A 94 13.96 -0.37 3.65
N PHE A 95 14.40 0.52 2.76
CA PHE A 95 15.63 1.30 2.93
C PHE A 95 15.52 2.68 2.24
N ASP A 96 16.33 3.63 2.72
CA ASP A 96 16.48 4.98 2.14
C ASP A 96 17.92 5.44 2.34
N TYR A 97 18.76 5.22 1.33
CA TYR A 97 20.16 5.57 1.33
C TYR A 97 20.42 6.73 0.38
N ASN A 98 20.96 7.82 0.93
CA ASN A 98 21.48 8.93 0.14
C ASN A 98 22.99 8.75 -0.02
N LEU A 99 23.44 8.62 -1.26
CA LEU A 99 24.85 8.52 -1.62
C LEU A 99 25.26 9.80 -2.34
N LYS A 100 26.28 10.48 -1.83
CA LYS A 100 26.86 11.66 -2.47
C LYS A 100 28.22 11.25 -3.01
N LEU A 101 28.27 10.96 -4.30
CA LEU A 101 29.51 10.77 -5.05
C LEU A 101 30.08 12.14 -5.44
N GLU A 102 31.32 12.15 -5.94
CA GLU A 102 32.03 13.41 -6.26
C GLU A 102 31.26 14.26 -7.27
N ASN A 103 30.72 13.64 -8.32
CA ASN A 103 29.98 14.33 -9.38
C ASN A 103 28.46 14.10 -9.36
N HIS A 104 27.97 13.15 -8.54
CA HIS A 104 26.58 12.71 -8.59
C HIS A 104 25.98 12.52 -7.20
N LYS A 105 24.74 12.96 -7.01
CA LYS A 105 23.93 12.61 -5.83
C LYS A 105 22.96 11.51 -6.23
N PHE A 106 23.14 10.33 -5.68
CA PHE A 106 22.25 9.19 -5.87
C PHE A 106 21.38 9.01 -4.63
N LYS A 107 20.08 8.82 -4.84
CA LYS A 107 19.16 8.38 -3.79
C LYS A 107 18.68 6.98 -4.14
N ASN A 108 19.09 5.98 -3.36
CA ASN A 108 18.57 4.63 -3.47
C ASN A 108 17.52 4.41 -2.38
N GLN A 109 16.26 4.36 -2.78
CA GLN A 109 15.14 4.21 -1.87
C GLN A 109 14.18 3.17 -2.42
N ARG A 110 13.80 2.18 -1.59
CA ARG A 110 12.73 1.24 -1.93
C ARG A 110 11.53 1.46 -1.03
N CYS A 111 10.41 1.77 -1.68
CA CYS A 111 9.13 2.04 -1.06
C CYS A 111 8.07 1.21 -1.80
N THR A 112 7.33 0.39 -1.06
CA THR A 112 6.19 -0.36 -1.59
C THR A 112 4.91 0.26 -1.08
N SER A 113 3.99 0.52 -2.00
CA SER A 113 2.63 0.97 -1.66
C SER A 113 1.88 -0.19 -1.01
N PHE A 114 1.36 0.03 0.18
CA PHE A 114 0.50 -0.92 0.87
C PHE A 114 -0.81 -0.24 1.19
N THR A 115 -1.86 -0.53 0.42
CA THR A 115 -3.20 0.00 0.68
C THR A 115 -4.01 -1.06 1.42
N PRO A 116 -4.41 -0.84 2.67
CA PRO A 116 -5.17 -1.83 3.41
C PRO A 116 -6.61 -1.95 2.87
N ILE A 117 -7.18 -3.15 2.94
CA ILE A 117 -8.52 -3.45 2.39
C ILE A 117 -9.61 -2.53 2.95
N TRP A 118 -9.57 -2.21 4.25
CA TRP A 118 -10.57 -1.31 4.85
C TRP A 118 -10.58 0.07 4.19
N PHE A 119 -9.43 0.54 3.70
CA PHE A 119 -9.31 1.85 3.07
C PHE A 119 -9.93 1.83 1.66
N TRP A 120 -9.81 0.71 0.94
CA TRP A 120 -10.53 0.49 -0.30
C TRP A 120 -12.04 0.46 -0.12
N ILE A 121 -12.51 -0.28 0.89
CA ILE A 121 -13.93 -0.33 1.26
C ILE A 121 -14.44 1.08 1.56
N TYR A 122 -13.66 1.85 2.33
CA TYR A 122 -13.97 3.25 2.63
C TYR A 122 -14.08 4.11 1.37
N ILE A 123 -13.11 4.03 0.44
CA ILE A 123 -13.16 4.80 -0.82
C ILE A 123 -14.40 4.44 -1.65
N ILE A 124 -14.73 3.15 -1.75
CA ILE A 124 -15.89 2.68 -2.51
C ILE A 124 -17.19 3.23 -1.88
N ALA A 125 -17.31 3.14 -0.55
CA ALA A 125 -18.48 3.65 0.17
C ALA A 125 -18.62 5.17 0.06
N ALA A 126 -17.53 5.92 0.20
CA ALA A 126 -17.54 7.37 0.05
C ALA A 126 -17.96 7.79 -1.37
N ASN A 127 -17.36 7.17 -2.40
CA ASN A 127 -17.75 7.41 -3.79
C ASN A 127 -19.23 7.10 -4.03
N PHE A 128 -19.71 5.94 -3.59
CA PHE A 128 -21.11 5.57 -3.74
C PHE A 128 -22.05 6.59 -3.08
N THR A 129 -21.72 7.03 -1.86
CA THR A 129 -22.51 8.04 -1.14
C THR A 129 -22.52 9.38 -1.88
N THR A 130 -21.37 9.84 -2.37
CA THR A 130 -21.25 11.08 -3.16
C THR A 130 -22.12 11.04 -4.43
N VAL A 131 -22.21 9.89 -5.10
CA VAL A 131 -23.08 9.71 -6.27
C VAL A 131 -24.56 9.79 -5.89
N VAL A 132 -24.94 9.20 -4.76
CA VAL A 132 -26.32 9.30 -4.24
C VAL A 132 -26.69 10.76 -3.99
N PHE A 133 -25.80 11.56 -3.41
CA PHE A 133 -26.05 12.99 -3.21
C PHE A 133 -26.31 13.72 -4.53
N ILE A 134 -25.45 13.51 -5.53
CA ILE A 134 -25.59 14.17 -6.84
C ILE A 134 -26.91 13.75 -7.50
N ASN A 135 -27.24 12.46 -7.54
CA ASN A 135 -28.48 11.98 -8.16
C ASN A 135 -29.74 12.48 -7.45
N PHE A 136 -29.71 12.59 -6.12
CA PHE A 136 -30.84 13.12 -5.35
C PHE A 136 -31.06 14.61 -5.64
N GLU A 137 -30.01 15.41 -5.57
CA GLU A 137 -30.09 16.85 -5.84
C GLU A 137 -30.43 17.15 -7.32
N LEU A 138 -29.96 16.30 -8.25
CA LEU A 138 -30.34 16.33 -9.66
C LEU A 138 -31.84 16.14 -9.86
N SER A 139 -32.42 15.16 -9.17
CA SER A 139 -33.84 14.81 -9.31
C SER A 139 -34.77 15.85 -8.68
N ASN A 140 -34.35 16.51 -7.60
CA ASN A 140 -35.22 17.39 -6.82
C ASN A 140 -35.06 18.88 -7.12
N VAL A 141 -33.83 19.39 -7.28
CA VAL A 141 -33.55 20.83 -7.34
C VAL A 141 -33.16 21.27 -8.75
N LEU A 142 -32.34 20.47 -9.44
CA LEU A 142 -31.85 20.78 -10.79
C LEU A 142 -32.75 20.28 -11.93
N SER A 143 -33.91 19.70 -11.62
CA SER A 143 -34.95 19.38 -12.62
C SER A 143 -35.43 20.64 -13.38
N SER A 144 -35.27 21.81 -12.77
CA SER A 144 -35.51 23.14 -13.35
C SER A 144 -34.44 23.58 -14.38
N SER A 145 -33.28 22.91 -14.42
CA SER A 145 -32.11 23.26 -15.24
C SER A 145 -31.64 22.05 -16.09
N PRO A 146 -32.34 21.73 -17.19
CA PRO A 146 -32.15 20.48 -17.93
C PRO A 146 -30.74 20.31 -18.54
N VAL A 147 -30.10 21.41 -18.93
CA VAL A 147 -28.73 21.38 -19.49
C VAL A 147 -27.71 20.96 -18.42
N MET A 148 -27.83 21.51 -17.21
CA MET A 148 -26.94 21.18 -16.10
C MET A 148 -27.13 19.73 -15.66
N ALA A 149 -28.37 19.26 -15.64
CA ALA A 149 -28.68 17.87 -15.33
C ALA A 149 -28.03 16.90 -16.33
N ALA A 150 -28.16 17.16 -17.64
CA ALA A 150 -27.59 16.32 -18.69
C ALA A 150 -26.05 16.27 -18.65
N ILE A 151 -25.39 17.40 -18.36
CA ILE A 151 -23.93 17.46 -18.19
C ILE A 151 -23.49 16.61 -17.00
N LEU A 152 -24.17 16.75 -15.86
CA LEU A 152 -23.82 16.03 -14.64
C LEU A 152 -24.08 14.52 -14.77
N GLU A 153 -25.19 14.12 -15.37
CA GLU A 153 -25.48 12.72 -15.66
C GLU A 153 -24.43 12.10 -16.59
N SER A 154 -24.01 12.83 -17.62
CA SER A 154 -22.94 12.40 -18.52
C SER A 154 -21.59 12.26 -17.79
N MET A 155 -21.25 13.22 -16.92
CA MET A 155 -20.03 13.17 -16.10
C MET A 155 -20.04 11.98 -15.13
N LEU A 156 -21.16 11.72 -14.47
CA LEU A 156 -21.33 10.57 -13.57
C LEU A 156 -21.05 9.26 -14.33
N ASN A 157 -21.66 9.09 -15.50
CA ASN A 157 -21.52 7.86 -16.29
C ASN A 157 -20.07 7.64 -16.77
N VAL A 158 -19.36 8.69 -17.18
CA VAL A 158 -17.98 8.60 -17.69
C VAL A 158 -16.96 8.37 -16.56
N LEU A 159 -17.15 9.01 -15.40
CA LEU A 159 -16.14 9.03 -14.34
C LEU A 159 -16.30 7.86 -13.36
N LEU A 160 -17.54 7.43 -13.08
CA LEU A 160 -17.81 6.41 -12.07
C LEU A 160 -17.46 5.01 -12.52
N LEU A 161 -17.90 4.61 -13.73
CA LEU A 161 -17.74 3.23 -14.18
C LEU A 161 -16.26 2.80 -14.18
N PRO A 162 -15.33 3.58 -14.77
CA PRO A 162 -13.92 3.20 -14.78
C PRO A 162 -13.26 3.31 -13.39
N SER A 163 -13.71 4.25 -12.55
CA SER A 163 -13.20 4.43 -11.18
C SER A 163 -13.60 3.28 -10.26
N PHE A 164 -14.86 2.83 -10.34
CA PHE A 164 -15.36 1.65 -9.61
C PHE A 164 -14.72 0.37 -10.13
N LEU A 165 -14.71 0.14 -11.44
CA LEU A 165 -14.11 -1.06 -12.04
C LEU A 165 -12.63 -1.19 -11.66
N ASN A 166 -11.85 -0.11 -11.73
CA ASN A 166 -10.44 -0.12 -11.33
C ASN A 166 -10.27 -0.39 -9.83
N SER A 167 -11.12 0.16 -8.96
CA SER A 167 -11.08 -0.10 -7.52
C SER A 167 -11.40 -1.56 -7.19
N PHE A 168 -12.41 -2.15 -7.85
CA PHE A 168 -12.76 -3.57 -7.71
C PHE A 168 -11.69 -4.49 -8.29
N GLN A 169 -11.13 -4.16 -9.45
CA GLN A 169 -10.01 -4.89 -10.05
C GLN A 169 -8.80 -4.87 -9.12
N LYS A 170 -8.45 -3.73 -8.54
CA LYS A 170 -7.34 -3.63 -7.57
C LYS A 170 -7.61 -4.44 -6.30
N LEU A 171 -8.84 -4.47 -5.80
CA LEU A 171 -9.23 -5.34 -4.68
C LEU A 171 -9.12 -6.83 -5.03
N ALA A 172 -9.51 -7.22 -6.25
CA ALA A 172 -9.43 -8.59 -6.72
C ALA A 172 -7.97 -9.02 -6.98
N GLN A 173 -7.17 -8.15 -7.60
CA GLN A 173 -5.77 -8.41 -7.97
C GLN A 173 -4.80 -8.32 -6.79
N SER A 174 -5.00 -7.39 -5.83
CA SER A 174 -4.04 -7.20 -4.73
C SER A 174 -3.84 -8.45 -3.86
N ASN A 175 -4.81 -9.37 -3.89
CA ASN A 175 -4.74 -10.63 -3.16
C ASN A 175 -4.35 -11.82 -4.05
N GLN A 176 -4.72 -11.84 -5.34
CA GLN A 176 -4.45 -12.99 -6.21
C GLN A 176 -2.96 -13.23 -6.44
N ASP A 177 -2.15 -12.20 -6.73
CA ASP A 177 -0.71 -12.38 -6.97
C ASP A 177 0.02 -12.84 -5.69
N VAL A 178 -0.34 -12.23 -4.56
CA VAL A 178 0.20 -12.58 -3.24
C VAL A 178 -0.34 -13.93 -2.74
N GLU A 179 -1.42 -14.48 -3.32
CA GLU A 179 -1.95 -15.78 -2.93
C GLU A 179 -1.48 -16.91 -3.87
N ALA A 180 -1.38 -16.65 -5.18
CA ALA A 180 -0.91 -17.61 -6.19
C ALA A 180 0.61 -17.82 -6.14
N ASN A 181 1.42 -16.74 -6.10
CA ASN A 181 2.88 -16.85 -6.08
C ASN A 181 3.40 -17.32 -4.71
N TYR A 182 2.69 -16.95 -3.64
CA TYR A 182 3.09 -17.26 -2.27
C TYR A 182 2.76 -18.70 -1.83
N LYS A 183 1.60 -19.24 -2.26
CA LYS A 183 1.20 -20.62 -1.94
C LYS A 183 2.07 -21.64 -2.68
N ASN A 184 2.63 -21.26 -3.84
CA ASN A 184 3.45 -22.14 -4.67
C ASN A 184 4.96 -22.03 -4.43
N LEU A 185 5.51 -20.91 -3.95
CA LEU A 185 6.98 -20.77 -3.81
C LEU A 185 7.44 -20.42 -2.39
N ILE A 186 6.95 -19.37 -1.73
CA ILE A 186 7.67 -18.83 -0.56
C ILE A 186 7.35 -19.56 0.76
N LYS A 187 6.08 -19.74 1.11
CA LYS A 187 5.72 -20.25 2.45
C LYS A 187 5.95 -21.75 2.62
N THR A 188 5.67 -22.52 1.57
CA THR A 188 5.70 -23.99 1.62
C THR A 188 7.11 -24.55 1.45
N GLN A 189 8.03 -23.82 0.80
CA GLN A 189 9.38 -24.30 0.49
C GLN A 189 10.50 -23.65 1.34
N TYR A 190 10.32 -22.41 1.83
CA TYR A 190 11.40 -21.66 2.50
C TYR A 190 11.21 -21.45 4.00
N PHE A 191 10.12 -21.97 4.58
CA PHE A 191 9.98 -22.05 6.04
C PHE A 191 11.17 -22.77 6.70
N SER A 192 11.83 -23.68 5.99
CA SER A 192 12.99 -24.44 6.46
C SER A 192 14.34 -23.84 6.05
N ASN A 193 14.40 -22.62 5.50
CA ASN A 193 15.64 -22.04 4.96
C ASN A 193 16.00 -20.69 5.63
N GLU A 194 16.39 -20.74 6.91
CA GLU A 194 16.95 -19.60 7.63
C GLU A 194 18.14 -18.99 6.86
N SER A 195 18.97 -19.86 6.28
CA SER A 195 20.17 -19.54 5.51
C SER A 195 19.92 -19.00 4.09
N LEU A 196 18.69 -18.61 3.72
CA LEU A 196 18.33 -18.17 2.37
C LEU A 196 19.32 -17.13 1.79
N PHE A 197 19.76 -16.19 2.63
CA PHE A 197 20.65 -15.08 2.24
C PHE A 197 22.14 -15.36 2.43
N GLU A 198 22.55 -16.54 2.91
CA GLU A 198 23.97 -16.83 3.19
C GLU A 198 24.80 -17.00 1.91
N ASP A 199 24.23 -17.62 0.88
CA ASP A 199 24.91 -17.84 -0.41
C ASP A 199 24.54 -16.79 -1.47
N ALA A 200 23.94 -15.68 -1.05
CA ALA A 200 23.55 -14.60 -1.94
C ALA A 200 24.78 -14.01 -2.64
N LYS A 201 24.76 -13.95 -3.97
CA LYS A 201 25.85 -13.39 -4.78
C LYS A 201 25.33 -12.28 -5.67
N PHE A 202 25.99 -11.13 -5.65
CA PHE A 202 25.73 -10.08 -6.63
C PHE A 202 26.07 -10.60 -8.03
N ALA A 203 25.18 -10.35 -8.97
CA ALA A 203 25.48 -10.54 -10.38
C ALA A 203 26.44 -9.45 -10.88
N ASP A 204 26.87 -9.59 -12.12
CA ASP A 204 27.74 -8.61 -12.76
C ASP A 204 27.16 -7.20 -12.66
N HIS A 205 28.05 -6.25 -12.38
CA HIS A 205 27.72 -4.84 -12.22
C HIS A 205 26.69 -4.50 -11.13
N TYR A 206 26.40 -5.41 -10.20
CA TYR A 206 25.43 -5.21 -9.11
C TYR A 206 24.01 -4.90 -9.60
N LEU A 207 23.62 -5.44 -10.76
CA LEU A 207 22.26 -5.27 -11.31
C LEU A 207 21.18 -5.91 -10.42
N ASN A 208 21.52 -7.06 -9.85
CA ASN A 208 20.67 -7.88 -9.01
C ASN A 208 21.53 -8.83 -8.15
N VAL A 209 20.86 -9.58 -7.28
CA VAL A 209 21.45 -10.64 -6.45
C VAL A 209 20.84 -11.97 -6.85
N GLY A 210 21.70 -12.94 -7.15
CA GLY A 210 21.34 -14.33 -7.38
C GLY A 210 21.45 -15.16 -6.10
N PHE A 211 20.58 -16.16 -5.99
CA PHE A 211 20.51 -17.12 -4.89
C PHE A 211 20.68 -18.52 -5.49
N PRO A 212 21.94 -18.98 -5.69
CA PRO A 212 22.23 -20.14 -6.55
C PRO A 212 21.60 -21.44 -6.07
N LYS A 213 21.58 -21.67 -4.75
CA LYS A 213 21.01 -22.89 -4.15
C LYS A 213 19.51 -23.07 -4.43
N ASN A 214 18.81 -21.95 -4.63
CA ASN A 214 17.35 -21.91 -4.67
C ASN A 214 16.83 -21.48 -6.06
N ASN A 215 17.74 -21.20 -7.00
CA ASN A 215 17.43 -20.63 -8.31
C ASN A 215 16.53 -19.39 -8.26
N LEU A 216 16.72 -18.53 -7.25
CA LEU A 216 16.01 -17.26 -7.10
C LEU A 216 16.92 -16.10 -7.52
N VAL A 217 16.30 -15.02 -7.98
CA VAL A 217 16.98 -13.80 -8.39
C VAL A 217 16.18 -12.60 -7.89
N SER A 218 16.86 -11.58 -7.39
CA SER A 218 16.21 -10.31 -7.02
C SER A 218 15.77 -9.54 -8.27
N LYS A 219 14.78 -8.65 -8.13
CA LYS A 219 14.43 -7.71 -9.20
C LYS A 219 15.58 -6.76 -9.51
N ASN A 220 15.63 -6.31 -10.75
CA ASN A 220 16.56 -5.26 -11.20
C ASN A 220 16.16 -3.91 -10.59
N GLY A 221 17.16 -3.04 -10.36
CA GLY A 221 16.93 -1.68 -9.86
C GLY A 221 16.70 -1.56 -8.35
N LEU A 222 16.92 -2.64 -7.59
CA LEU A 222 17.01 -2.61 -6.12
C LEU A 222 18.39 -2.14 -5.63
N PHE A 223 19.41 -2.44 -6.43
CA PHE A 223 20.81 -2.15 -6.17
C PHE A 223 21.31 -1.09 -7.16
N ILE A 224 22.34 -0.36 -6.75
CA ILE A 224 22.95 0.67 -7.58
C ILE A 224 23.92 -0.01 -8.55
N PHE A 225 23.66 0.18 -9.84
CA PHE A 225 24.49 -0.33 -10.93
C PHE A 225 25.89 0.29 -10.91
N THR A 226 26.92 -0.54 -11.12
CA THR A 226 28.31 -0.09 -11.19
C THR A 226 28.91 -0.32 -12.58
N ASN A 227 29.25 0.76 -13.29
CA ASN A 227 29.99 0.71 -14.55
C ASN A 227 31.37 1.36 -14.40
N LYS A 228 32.43 0.63 -14.75
CA LYS A 228 33.82 1.13 -14.71
C LYS A 228 34.10 2.24 -15.73
N LYS A 229 33.26 2.40 -16.75
CA LYS A 229 33.41 3.48 -17.74
C LYS A 229 32.93 4.83 -17.22
N ASP A 230 31.96 4.82 -16.31
CA ASP A 230 31.24 6.02 -15.87
C ASP A 230 31.58 6.43 -14.42
N LEU A 231 32.28 5.56 -13.67
CA LEU A 231 32.56 5.73 -12.24
C LEU A 231 34.03 5.43 -11.93
N THR A 232 34.58 6.19 -10.99
CA THR A 232 35.92 5.94 -10.43
C THR A 232 35.94 4.72 -9.51
N GLU A 233 37.12 4.13 -9.27
CA GLU A 233 37.24 2.97 -8.37
C GLU A 233 36.79 3.27 -6.93
N LYS A 234 36.97 4.51 -6.46
CA LYS A 234 36.49 4.96 -5.15
C LYS A 234 34.96 4.97 -5.11
N GLU A 235 34.30 5.56 -6.10
CA GLU A 235 32.84 5.60 -6.20
C GLU A 235 32.24 4.19 -6.30
N ILE A 236 32.88 3.30 -7.07
CA ILE A 236 32.47 1.88 -7.14
C ILE A 236 32.56 1.22 -5.77
N SER A 237 33.63 1.45 -5.00
CA SER A 237 33.78 0.89 -3.65
C SER A 237 32.69 1.39 -2.69
N GLU A 238 32.33 2.68 -2.76
CA GLU A 238 31.24 3.23 -1.96
C GLU A 238 29.88 2.65 -2.34
N ILE A 239 29.60 2.52 -3.63
CA ILE A 239 28.37 1.90 -4.13
C ILE A 239 28.27 0.44 -3.66
N LYS A 240 29.36 -0.32 -3.73
CA LYS A 240 29.40 -1.71 -3.25
C LYS A 240 29.01 -1.80 -1.77
N LYS A 241 29.56 -0.94 -0.92
CA LYS A 241 29.21 -0.87 0.51
C LYS A 241 27.73 -0.55 0.72
N VAL A 242 27.13 0.30 -0.10
CA VAL A 242 25.69 0.59 -0.03
C VAL A 242 24.87 -0.63 -0.45
N ASN A 243 25.24 -1.30 -1.54
CA ASN A 243 24.55 -2.49 -2.02
C ASN A 243 24.63 -3.64 -0.99
N GLU A 244 25.77 -3.82 -0.33
CA GLU A 244 25.94 -4.76 0.78
C GLU A 244 25.03 -4.40 1.97
N LYS A 245 24.94 -3.13 2.35
CA LYS A 245 24.01 -2.68 3.40
C LYS A 245 22.55 -2.97 3.05
N VAL A 246 22.15 -2.74 1.80
CA VAL A 246 20.80 -3.07 1.32
C VAL A 246 20.55 -4.57 1.46
N LEU A 247 21.50 -5.42 1.05
CA LEU A 247 21.38 -6.88 1.19
C LEU A 247 21.29 -7.31 2.67
N ASP A 248 22.08 -6.69 3.55
CA ASP A 248 22.05 -6.93 5.00
C ASP A 248 20.70 -6.54 5.64
N ASP A 249 20.08 -5.46 5.16
CA ASP A 249 18.74 -5.07 5.62
C ASP A 249 17.71 -6.15 5.27
N TYR A 250 17.72 -6.67 4.03
CA TYR A 250 16.85 -7.78 3.64
C TYR A 250 17.16 -9.06 4.43
N LYS A 251 18.43 -9.37 4.68
CA LYS A 251 18.83 -10.51 5.51
C LYS A 251 18.27 -10.41 6.94
N LYS A 252 18.35 -9.23 7.57
CA LYS A 252 17.75 -8.99 8.90
C LYS A 252 16.23 -9.10 8.87
N ILE A 253 15.58 -8.59 7.82
CA ILE A 253 14.13 -8.72 7.66
C ILE A 253 13.74 -10.21 7.53
N TRP A 254 14.52 -10.99 6.77
CA TRP A 254 14.31 -12.43 6.59
C TRP A 254 14.48 -13.19 7.90
N ALA A 255 15.54 -12.93 8.66
CA ALA A 255 15.75 -13.57 9.97
C ALA A 255 14.57 -13.31 10.93
N ASN A 256 14.07 -12.06 10.98
CA ASN A 256 12.87 -11.75 11.76
C ASN A 256 11.63 -12.48 11.23
N TYR A 257 11.49 -12.60 9.91
CA TYR A 257 10.33 -13.29 9.34
C TYR A 257 10.39 -14.80 9.61
N TYR A 258 11.55 -15.41 9.44
CA TYR A 258 11.81 -16.80 9.78
C TYR A 258 11.47 -17.10 11.25
N GLU A 259 11.93 -16.26 12.19
CA GLU A 259 11.61 -16.41 13.61
C GLU A 259 10.09 -16.38 13.86
N LEU A 260 9.36 -15.48 13.18
CA LEU A 260 7.90 -15.41 13.29
C LEU A 260 7.25 -16.71 12.83
N LEU A 261 7.67 -17.21 11.67
CA LEU A 261 7.14 -18.42 11.08
C LEU A 261 7.44 -19.63 11.98
N GLU A 262 8.69 -19.81 12.39
CA GLU A 262 9.12 -20.91 13.26
C GLU A 262 8.30 -20.93 14.55
N GLN A 263 8.24 -19.81 15.28
CA GLN A 263 7.50 -19.74 16.53
C GLN A 263 5.99 -19.85 16.31
N SER A 264 5.44 -19.36 15.19
CA SER A 264 4.01 -19.49 14.92
C SER A 264 3.59 -20.92 14.61
N SER A 265 4.47 -21.72 14.00
CA SER A 265 4.22 -23.15 13.74
C SER A 265 4.09 -23.98 15.02
N MET A 266 4.79 -23.58 16.09
CA MET A 266 4.84 -24.28 17.37
C MET A 266 3.74 -23.84 18.35
N LEU A 267 3.01 -22.75 18.04
CA LEU A 267 2.06 -22.12 18.95
C LEU A 267 0.61 -22.25 18.45
N GLU A 268 -0.32 -22.45 19.40
CA GLU A 268 -1.75 -22.46 19.09
C GLU A 268 -2.34 -21.04 19.19
N PHE A 269 -2.90 -20.55 18.08
CA PHE A 269 -3.51 -19.24 18.03
C PHE A 269 -5.04 -19.31 18.15
N SER A 270 -5.61 -18.50 19.03
CA SER A 270 -7.05 -18.19 18.99
C SER A 270 -7.43 -17.49 17.68
N LYS A 271 -8.68 -17.60 17.23
CA LYS A 271 -9.21 -17.00 15.98
C LYS A 271 -8.79 -15.52 15.76
N PHE A 272 -8.90 -14.67 16.79
CA PHE A 272 -8.49 -13.26 16.69
C PHE A 272 -6.98 -13.07 16.52
N LYS A 273 -6.18 -13.81 17.29
CA LYS A 273 -4.72 -13.75 17.20
C LYS A 273 -4.20 -14.33 15.88
N SER A 274 -4.84 -15.36 15.35
CA SER A 274 -4.55 -15.91 14.03
C SER A 274 -4.78 -14.88 12.92
N LYS A 275 -5.88 -14.10 12.98
CA LYS A 275 -6.06 -12.95 12.07
C LYS A 275 -4.94 -11.91 12.18
N SER A 276 -4.51 -11.59 13.40
CA SER A 276 -3.39 -10.65 13.59
C SER A 276 -2.08 -11.20 13.02
N LEU A 277 -1.79 -12.48 13.22
CA LEU A 277 -0.63 -13.15 12.65
C LEU A 277 -0.66 -13.09 11.12
N PHE A 278 -1.81 -13.42 10.52
CA PHE A 278 -2.02 -13.36 9.07
C PHE A 278 -1.67 -11.98 8.48
N TRP A 279 -2.09 -10.89 9.13
CA TRP A 279 -1.76 -9.53 8.67
C TRP A 279 -0.28 -9.18 8.81
N ILE A 280 0.37 -9.67 9.87
CA ILE A 280 1.82 -9.49 10.08
C ILE A 280 2.60 -10.22 8.98
N GLU A 281 2.26 -11.48 8.73
CA GLU A 281 2.88 -12.30 7.67
C GLU A 281 2.74 -11.62 6.30
N ARG A 282 1.54 -11.11 5.96
CA ARG A 282 1.30 -10.43 4.68
C ARG A 282 2.21 -9.24 4.43
N ILE A 283 2.62 -8.54 5.47
CA ILE A 283 3.53 -7.38 5.33
C ILE A 283 4.94 -7.86 4.98
N TYR A 284 5.42 -8.94 5.61
CA TYR A 284 6.68 -9.57 5.22
C TYR A 284 6.60 -10.13 3.80
N ASP A 285 5.47 -10.74 3.43
CA ASP A 285 5.25 -11.27 2.07
C ASP A 285 5.36 -10.18 1.01
N HIS A 286 4.72 -9.03 1.25
CA HIS A 286 4.84 -7.89 0.34
C HIS A 286 6.29 -7.40 0.17
N ILE A 287 7.11 -7.45 1.22
CA ILE A 287 8.53 -7.08 1.13
C ILE A 287 9.29 -8.06 0.23
N PHE A 288 9.08 -9.37 0.40
CA PHE A 288 9.84 -10.37 -0.37
C PHE A 288 9.32 -10.60 -1.79
N LEU A 289 8.02 -10.46 -2.03
CA LEU A 289 7.46 -10.44 -3.40
C LEU A 289 7.92 -9.20 -4.17
N ASP A 290 8.14 -8.08 -3.49
CA ASP A 290 8.75 -6.91 -4.12
C ASP A 290 10.25 -7.10 -4.39
N PHE A 291 10.94 -7.86 -3.55
CA PHE A 291 12.36 -8.15 -3.69
C PHE A 291 12.68 -9.18 -4.79
N PHE A 292 11.99 -10.33 -4.80
CA PHE A 292 12.27 -11.41 -5.75
C PHE A 292 11.58 -11.20 -7.10
N ASN A 293 12.23 -11.65 -8.17
CA ASN A 293 11.69 -11.67 -9.52
C ASN A 293 10.90 -12.97 -9.76
N ILE A 294 9.68 -13.05 -9.20
CA ILE A 294 8.77 -14.20 -9.23
C ILE A 294 7.42 -13.77 -9.81
#